data_AF-A0A5S9N7U5-F1
#
_entry.id   AF-A0A5S9N7U5-F1
#
_cell.length_a   1.000
_cell.length_b   1.000
_cell.length_c   1.000
_cell.angle_alpha   90.00
_cell.angle_beta   90.00
_cell.angle_gamma   90.00
#
_symmetry.space_group_name_H-M   'P 1'
#
loop_
_entity.id
_entity.type
_entity.pdbx_description
1 polymer ?
#
loop_
_entity_poly.entity_id
_entity_poly.type
_entity_poly.pdbx_seq_one_letter_code
_entity_poly.pdbx_strand_id
1 'polypeptide(L)'
;MELPVSPMTDRQRKYRATYRERVAGWYNGWLHIAVIYTIGFTALYVYVSNIHDVAWWEWLTVPVVFLFCNFFEWALHRYVMHRPSRIPLLRAVYNRHTLMHHQFFTEEEMRFAGHHDWRVTFFPPYALVTFTLMSIPGAVVLSWLISPNVGWLFIATTTSVYLLYEFMHFTTHIDENWFVRNVPFINTNRRHHAAHHNQSIMMERNMNLTFPIMDWLFGTSDLDRGLIGHLFNGYDTRYIKQNMRKTSRTPRPADAAAGSMTRQPAE
;
A
#
# COMPACT_ATOMS: atom_id res chain seq x y z
N MET A 1 0.99 -19.45 14.43
CA MET A 1 2.26 -20.10 14.02
C MET A 1 2.99 -19.13 13.10
N GLU A 2 4.31 -19.04 13.20
CA GLU A 2 5.13 -18.16 12.35
C GLU A 2 5.66 -18.93 11.13
N LEU A 3 6.15 -18.23 10.11
CA LEU A 3 6.85 -18.85 8.97
C LEU A 3 8.04 -19.71 9.45
N PRO A 4 8.13 -20.99 9.02
CA PRO A 4 9.16 -21.91 9.51
C PRO A 4 10.57 -21.56 8.99
N VAL A 5 10.66 -21.06 7.75
CA VAL A 5 11.91 -20.63 7.12
C VAL A 5 11.73 -19.20 6.62
N SER A 6 12.55 -18.28 7.13
CA SER A 6 12.46 -16.86 6.81
C SER A 6 13.75 -16.11 7.16
N PRO A 7 14.18 -15.12 6.36
CA PRO A 7 15.33 -14.26 6.64
C PRO A 7 15.05 -13.18 7.71
N MET A 8 13.88 -13.19 8.36
CA MET A 8 13.53 -12.22 9.39
C MET A 8 14.58 -12.13 10.51
N THR A 9 14.95 -10.89 10.81
CA THR A 9 15.73 -10.55 12.01
C THR A 9 14.96 -10.86 13.29
N ASP A 10 15.67 -11.05 14.41
CA ASP A 10 15.04 -11.25 15.73
C ASP A 10 14.13 -10.10 16.13
N ARG A 11 14.50 -8.87 15.76
CA ARG A 11 13.68 -7.68 15.98
C ARG A 11 12.32 -7.81 15.27
N GLN A 12 12.31 -8.22 14.00
CA GLN A 12 11.07 -8.40 13.24
C GLN A 12 10.24 -9.55 13.84
N ARG A 13 10.85 -10.68 14.18
CA ARG A 13 10.17 -11.81 14.82
C ARG A 13 9.49 -11.41 16.13
N LYS A 14 10.22 -10.71 17.01
CA LYS A 14 9.68 -10.21 18.27
C LYS A 14 8.53 -9.22 18.04
N TYR A 15 8.67 -8.31 17.08
CA TYR A 15 7.60 -7.38 16.74
C TYR A 15 6.34 -8.10 16.26
N ARG A 16 6.46 -9.06 15.33
CA ARG A 16 5.33 -9.85 14.83
C ARG A 16 4.65 -10.64 15.95
N ALA A 17 5.41 -11.23 16.85
CA ALA A 17 4.87 -11.94 18.03
C ALA A 17 4.06 -11.00 18.92
N THR A 18 4.64 -9.86 19.34
CA THR A 18 3.93 -8.87 20.18
C THR A 18 2.71 -8.28 19.48
N TYR A 19 2.78 -8.02 18.17
CA TYR A 19 1.63 -7.54 17.41
C TYR A 19 0.49 -8.56 17.45
N ARG A 20 0.79 -9.84 17.21
CA ARG A 20 -0.20 -10.92 17.24
C ARG A 20 -0.81 -11.11 18.61
N GLU A 21 -0.04 -11.00 19.69
CA GLU A 21 -0.58 -11.04 21.06
C GLU A 21 -1.60 -9.92 21.31
N ARG A 22 -1.39 -8.73 20.75
CA ARG A 22 -2.34 -7.61 20.88
C ARG A 22 -3.58 -7.76 19.99
N VAL A 23 -3.44 -8.48 18.88
CA VAL A 23 -4.56 -8.82 17.98
C VAL A 23 -5.30 -10.08 18.46
N ALA A 24 -4.67 -10.90 19.31
CA ALA A 24 -5.21 -12.14 19.83
C ALA A 24 -6.55 -11.89 20.52
N GLY A 25 -7.57 -12.63 20.08
CA GLY A 25 -8.97 -12.39 20.40
C GLY A 25 -9.85 -12.89 19.25
N TRP A 26 -10.98 -12.23 19.04
CA TRP A 26 -12.02 -12.63 18.08
C TRP A 26 -11.70 -12.31 16.60
N TYR A 27 -10.48 -11.84 16.29
CA TYR A 27 -10.14 -11.49 14.92
C TYR A 27 -10.04 -12.74 14.04
N ASN A 28 -10.77 -12.75 12.92
CA ASN A 28 -10.67 -13.77 11.89
C ASN A 28 -10.50 -13.12 10.51
N GLY A 29 -9.34 -13.33 9.87
CA GLY A 29 -9.04 -12.79 8.54
C GLY A 29 -10.06 -13.13 7.45
N TRP A 30 -10.60 -14.35 7.44
CA TRP A 30 -11.60 -14.75 6.44
C TRP A 30 -12.90 -13.97 6.60
N LEU A 31 -13.39 -13.85 7.84
CA LEU A 31 -14.54 -13.02 8.15
C LEU A 31 -14.29 -11.56 7.77
N HIS A 32 -13.08 -11.05 8.00
CA HIS A 32 -12.71 -9.68 7.65
C HIS A 32 -12.86 -9.41 6.14
N ILE A 33 -12.28 -10.29 5.31
CA ILE A 33 -12.39 -10.20 3.85
C ILE A 33 -13.86 -10.34 3.43
N ALA A 34 -14.57 -11.34 3.95
CA ALA A 34 -15.97 -11.59 3.61
C ALA A 34 -16.84 -10.35 3.87
N VAL A 35 -16.66 -9.67 5.00
CA VAL A 35 -17.39 -8.44 5.33
C VAL A 35 -17.08 -7.30 4.34
N ILE A 36 -15.80 -7.03 4.06
CA ILE A 36 -15.40 -5.96 3.12
C ILE A 36 -16.01 -6.19 1.74
N TYR A 37 -15.85 -7.40 1.19
CA TYR A 37 -16.33 -7.70 -0.16
C TYR A 37 -17.85 -7.82 -0.22
N THR A 38 -18.52 -8.28 0.84
CA THR A 38 -20.00 -8.29 0.88
C THR A 38 -20.54 -6.86 0.84
N ILE A 39 -20.00 -5.96 1.66
CA ILE A 39 -20.40 -4.54 1.65
C ILE A 39 -20.11 -3.92 0.28
N GLY A 40 -18.90 -4.13 -0.25
CA GLY A 40 -18.46 -3.58 -1.52
C GLY A 40 -19.30 -4.07 -2.70
N PHE A 41 -19.54 -5.38 -2.83
CA PHE A 41 -20.36 -5.93 -3.91
C PHE A 41 -21.84 -5.59 -3.77
N THR A 42 -22.37 -5.47 -2.56
CA THR A 42 -23.75 -4.98 -2.35
C THR A 42 -23.87 -3.54 -2.83
N ALA A 43 -22.91 -2.68 -2.48
CA ALA A 43 -22.87 -1.30 -2.94
C ALA A 43 -22.76 -1.21 -4.47
N LEU A 44 -21.83 -1.96 -5.07
CA LEU A 44 -21.67 -2.01 -6.53
C LEU A 44 -22.93 -2.52 -7.22
N TYR A 45 -23.61 -3.53 -6.68
CA TYR A 45 -24.89 -4.00 -7.20
C TYR A 45 -25.92 -2.88 -7.23
N VAL A 46 -26.07 -2.12 -6.14
CA VAL A 46 -26.98 -0.96 -6.08
C VAL A 46 -26.60 0.08 -7.13
N TYR A 47 -25.32 0.45 -7.23
CA TYR A 47 -24.88 1.49 -8.18
C TYR A 47 -25.12 1.08 -9.62
N VAL A 48 -24.69 -0.13 -10.00
CA VAL A 48 -24.83 -0.65 -11.37
C VAL A 48 -26.29 -0.86 -11.73
N SER A 49 -27.15 -1.24 -10.79
CA SER A 49 -28.60 -1.40 -11.03
C SER A 49 -29.31 -0.08 -11.34
N ASN A 50 -28.70 1.06 -11.08
CA ASN A 50 -29.24 2.39 -11.40
C ASN A 50 -28.58 3.04 -12.63
N ILE A 51 -27.67 2.33 -13.32
CA ILE A 51 -27.04 2.78 -14.56
C ILE A 51 -27.91 2.33 -15.73
N HIS A 52 -28.37 3.26 -16.56
CA HIS A 52 -29.25 2.99 -17.69
C HIS A 52 -28.86 3.84 -18.91
N ASP A 53 -28.93 3.26 -20.10
CA ASP A 53 -28.76 3.99 -21.38
C ASP A 53 -27.51 4.89 -21.44
N VAL A 54 -26.36 4.35 -21.00
CA VAL A 54 -25.10 5.09 -20.87
C VAL A 54 -24.62 5.61 -22.23
N ALA A 55 -24.47 6.93 -22.35
CA ALA A 55 -23.86 7.51 -23.54
C ALA A 55 -22.38 7.16 -23.61
N TRP A 56 -21.85 6.94 -24.82
CA TRP A 56 -20.47 6.47 -25.00
C TRP A 56 -19.40 7.32 -24.28
N TRP A 57 -19.63 8.63 -24.16
CA TRP A 57 -18.71 9.57 -23.53
C TRP A 57 -18.80 9.56 -22.00
N GLU A 58 -19.93 9.14 -21.41
CA GLU A 58 -20.08 9.01 -19.96
C GLU A 58 -19.11 7.94 -19.42
N TRP A 59 -18.76 6.94 -20.23
CA TRP A 59 -17.73 5.96 -19.89
C TRP A 59 -16.35 6.58 -19.64
N LEU A 60 -16.06 7.80 -20.13
CA LEU A 60 -14.83 8.52 -19.81
C LEU A 60 -14.74 8.89 -18.32
N THR A 61 -15.86 8.89 -17.59
CA THR A 61 -15.86 9.02 -16.13
C THR A 61 -14.99 7.95 -15.47
N VAL A 62 -15.03 6.70 -15.96
CA VAL A 62 -14.27 5.60 -15.35
C VAL A 62 -12.75 5.84 -15.39
N PRO A 63 -12.08 6.04 -16.54
CA PRO A 63 -10.64 6.27 -16.56
C PRO A 63 -10.23 7.58 -15.87
N VAL A 64 -11.04 8.64 -15.94
CA VAL A 64 -10.76 9.92 -15.26
C VAL A 64 -10.78 9.74 -13.73
N VAL A 65 -11.84 9.14 -13.22
CA VAL A 65 -11.99 8.89 -11.77
C VAL A 65 -10.96 7.88 -11.29
N PHE A 66 -10.65 6.86 -12.07
CA PHE A 66 -9.58 5.91 -11.78
C PHE A 66 -8.22 6.61 -11.61
N LEU A 67 -7.84 7.49 -12.53
CA LEU A 67 -6.59 8.25 -12.42
C LEU A 67 -6.60 9.19 -11.21
N PHE A 68 -7.74 9.82 -10.92
CA PHE A 68 -7.90 10.60 -9.70
C PHE A 68 -7.72 9.75 -8.44
N CYS A 69 -8.30 8.55 -8.38
CA CYS A 69 -8.11 7.64 -7.26
C CYS A 69 -6.66 7.15 -7.15
N ASN A 70 -5.97 6.89 -8.26
CA ASN A 70 -4.55 6.50 -8.24
C ASN A 70 -3.65 7.65 -7.74
N PHE A 71 -3.98 8.90 -8.08
CA PHE A 71 -3.38 10.10 -7.47
C PHE A 71 -3.67 10.20 -5.97
N PHE A 72 -4.92 10.03 -5.58
CA PHE A 72 -5.35 10.08 -4.18
C PHE A 72 -4.63 9.02 -3.34
N GLU A 73 -4.52 7.79 -3.84
CA GLU A 73 -3.76 6.70 -3.23
C GLU A 73 -2.30 7.10 -2.99
N TRP A 74 -1.61 7.59 -4.02
CA TRP A 74 -0.24 8.07 -3.94
C TRP A 74 -0.09 9.21 -2.91
N ALA A 75 -0.99 10.19 -2.94
CA ALA A 75 -0.94 11.36 -2.07
C ALA A 75 -1.21 10.99 -0.61
N LEU A 76 -2.24 10.17 -0.36
CA LEU A 76 -2.58 9.67 0.96
C LEU A 76 -1.43 8.84 1.52
N HIS A 77 -0.87 7.94 0.73
CA HIS A 77 0.23 7.08 1.16
C HIS A 77 1.48 7.91 1.50
N ARG A 78 1.87 8.85 0.63
CA ARG A 78 3.07 9.67 0.83
C ARG A 78 2.95 10.72 1.92
N TYR A 79 1.85 11.46 1.94
CA TYR A 79 1.71 12.66 2.78
C TYR A 79 0.94 12.44 4.07
N VAL A 80 0.20 11.33 4.19
CA VAL A 80 -0.55 10.99 5.40
C VAL A 80 0.00 9.73 6.05
N MET A 81 0.10 8.62 5.31
CA MET A 81 0.48 7.34 5.90
C MET A 81 1.97 7.28 6.28
N HIS A 82 2.83 8.02 5.58
CA HIS A 82 4.27 8.16 5.83
C HIS A 82 4.67 9.47 6.52
N ARG A 83 3.73 10.26 7.04
CA ARG A 83 4.08 11.47 7.80
C ARG A 83 3.35 11.53 9.13
N PRO A 84 4.05 11.70 10.25
CA PRO A 84 3.39 11.88 11.54
C PRO A 84 2.56 13.17 11.52
N SER A 85 1.37 13.10 12.11
CA SER A 85 0.43 14.22 12.17
C SER A 85 0.01 14.51 13.60
N ARG A 86 -0.30 15.78 13.88
CA ARG A 86 -0.91 16.21 15.15
C ARG A 86 -2.42 15.92 15.18
N ILE A 87 -3.05 15.75 14.02
CA ILE A 87 -4.47 15.43 13.91
C ILE A 87 -4.67 13.96 14.28
N PRO A 88 -5.51 13.62 15.29
CA PRO A 88 -5.64 12.24 15.79
C PRO A 88 -5.97 11.21 14.72
N LEU A 89 -6.88 11.54 13.78
CA LEU A 89 -7.27 10.65 12.68
C LEU A 89 -6.08 10.34 11.75
N LEU A 90 -5.39 11.38 11.28
CA LEU A 90 -4.23 11.22 10.39
C LEU A 90 -3.07 10.50 11.10
N ARG A 91 -2.88 10.76 12.40
CA ARG A 91 -1.92 10.05 13.24
C ARG A 91 -2.25 8.57 13.37
N ALA A 92 -3.53 8.21 13.50
CA ALA A 92 -3.94 6.80 13.56
C ALA A 92 -3.63 6.07 12.25
N VAL A 93 -3.85 6.73 11.11
CA VAL A 93 -3.48 6.21 9.78
C VAL A 93 -1.96 6.01 9.67
N TYR A 94 -1.16 7.02 10.04
CA TYR A 94 0.30 6.91 10.10
C TYR A 94 0.77 5.77 11.02
N ASN A 95 0.20 5.65 12.22
CA ASN A 95 0.57 4.61 13.18
C ASN A 95 0.27 3.21 12.63
N ARG A 96 -0.90 3.01 12.00
CA ARG A 96 -1.28 1.73 11.41
C ARG A 96 -0.36 1.35 10.23
N HIS A 97 0.03 2.33 9.44
CA HIS A 97 0.86 2.08 8.26
C HIS A 97 2.36 2.03 8.60
N THR A 98 2.95 3.15 8.98
CA THR A 98 4.41 3.24 9.18
C THR A 98 4.87 2.50 10.45
N LEU A 99 4.13 2.62 11.56
CA LEU A 99 4.57 2.04 12.84
C LEU A 99 4.05 0.62 13.10
N MET A 100 3.11 0.13 12.30
CA MET A 100 2.65 -1.25 12.34
C MET A 100 3.02 -2.03 11.09
N HIS A 101 2.44 -1.70 9.95
CA HIS A 101 2.67 -2.43 8.70
C HIS A 101 4.15 -2.53 8.29
N HIS A 102 4.87 -1.40 8.26
CA HIS A 102 6.31 -1.35 7.92
C HIS A 102 7.26 -1.86 9.02
N GLN A 103 6.76 -2.11 10.24
CA GLN A 103 7.54 -2.82 11.28
C GLN A 103 7.28 -4.32 11.25
N PHE A 104 6.08 -4.72 10.82
CA PHE A 104 5.66 -6.12 10.70
C PHE A 104 6.27 -6.77 9.46
N PHE A 105 6.29 -6.03 8.35
CA PHE A 105 6.86 -6.44 7.06
C PHE A 105 8.11 -5.64 6.74
N THR A 106 9.07 -6.30 6.09
CA THR A 106 10.29 -5.68 5.58
C THR A 106 10.51 -6.12 4.14
N GLU A 107 11.40 -5.44 3.41
CA GLU A 107 11.75 -5.84 2.04
C GLU A 107 12.20 -7.32 1.92
N GLU A 108 12.78 -7.88 2.99
CA GLU A 108 13.31 -9.26 3.03
C GLU A 108 12.23 -10.29 3.36
N GLU A 109 11.24 -9.91 4.18
CA GLU A 109 10.12 -10.77 4.53
C GLU A 109 8.84 -9.94 4.68
N MET A 110 8.03 -9.99 3.63
CA MET A 110 6.71 -9.38 3.58
C MET A 110 5.58 -10.38 3.78
N ARG A 111 5.85 -11.69 3.89
CA ARG A 111 4.77 -12.66 3.81
C ARG A 111 4.00 -12.77 5.11
N PHE A 112 2.69 -12.93 4.99
CA PHE A 112 1.83 -13.38 6.08
C PHE A 112 2.26 -14.77 6.54
N ALA A 113 2.16 -15.04 7.85
CA ALA A 113 2.28 -16.40 8.37
C ALA A 113 0.93 -17.12 8.46
N GLY A 114 -0.17 -16.36 8.40
CA GLY A 114 -1.53 -16.88 8.45
C GLY A 114 -2.58 -15.78 8.46
N HIS A 115 -3.85 -16.17 8.47
CA HIS A 115 -4.98 -15.25 8.29
C HIS A 115 -5.13 -14.19 9.40
N HIS A 116 -4.53 -14.39 10.58
CA HIS A 116 -4.49 -13.36 11.62
C HIS A 116 -3.62 -12.14 11.22
N ASP A 117 -2.60 -12.35 10.39
CA ASP A 117 -1.70 -11.28 9.94
C ASP A 117 -2.39 -10.36 8.92
N TRP A 118 -3.49 -10.79 8.31
CA TRP A 118 -4.24 -10.00 7.31
C TRP A 118 -4.76 -8.67 7.89
N ARG A 119 -4.92 -8.59 9.21
CA ARG A 119 -5.30 -7.35 9.92
C ARG A 119 -4.26 -6.24 9.75
N VAL A 120 -3.01 -6.59 9.50
CA VAL A 120 -1.92 -5.63 9.30
C VAL A 120 -2.11 -4.88 7.98
N THR A 121 -2.65 -5.56 6.96
CA THR A 121 -2.72 -5.10 5.58
C THR A 121 -4.09 -4.53 5.21
N PHE A 122 -5.17 -5.28 5.41
CA PHE A 122 -6.50 -4.83 5.01
C PHE A 122 -6.92 -3.61 5.83
N PHE A 123 -7.54 -2.60 5.22
CA PHE A 123 -8.15 -1.57 6.04
C PHE A 123 -9.31 -2.15 6.86
N PRO A 124 -9.60 -1.56 8.03
CA PRO A 124 -10.76 -1.98 8.80
C PRO A 124 -12.06 -1.71 8.03
N PRO A 125 -13.15 -2.47 8.24
CA PRO A 125 -14.36 -2.37 7.40
C PRO A 125 -14.99 -0.97 7.36
N TYR A 126 -14.84 -0.19 8.43
CA TYR A 126 -15.32 1.19 8.49
C TYR A 126 -14.61 2.13 7.49
N ALA A 127 -13.42 1.76 6.99
CA ALA A 127 -12.70 2.55 6.01
C ALA A 127 -13.42 2.56 4.66
N LEU A 128 -13.89 1.41 4.17
CA LEU A 128 -14.73 1.33 2.97
C LEU A 128 -15.98 2.22 3.11
N VAL A 129 -16.66 2.14 4.26
CA VAL A 129 -17.83 3.01 4.54
C VAL A 129 -17.42 4.47 4.50
N THR A 130 -16.31 4.84 5.11
CA THR A 130 -15.81 6.22 5.14
C THR A 130 -15.50 6.74 3.73
N PHE A 131 -14.77 5.99 2.90
CA PHE A 131 -14.47 6.38 1.52
C PHE A 131 -15.73 6.44 0.64
N THR A 132 -16.70 5.57 0.91
CA THR A 132 -18.01 5.63 0.25
C THR A 132 -18.75 6.92 0.61
N LEU A 133 -18.84 7.25 1.91
CA LEU A 133 -19.45 8.49 2.38
C LEU A 133 -18.76 9.74 1.85
N MET A 134 -17.42 9.71 1.72
CA MET A 134 -16.65 10.78 1.07
C MET A 134 -16.95 10.91 -0.42
N SER A 135 -17.30 9.79 -1.10
CA SER A 135 -17.61 9.77 -2.53
C SER A 135 -19.03 10.24 -2.84
N ILE A 136 -20.00 10.04 -1.93
CA ILE A 136 -21.43 10.38 -2.16
C ILE A 136 -21.63 11.85 -2.55
N PRO A 137 -21.05 12.86 -1.87
CA PRO A 137 -21.21 14.26 -2.29
C PRO A 137 -20.73 14.50 -3.72
N GLY A 138 -19.60 13.90 -4.10
CA GLY A 138 -19.09 13.97 -5.48
C GLY A 138 -20.04 13.32 -6.48
N ALA A 139 -20.58 12.15 -6.15
CA ALA A 139 -21.56 11.45 -6.98
C ALA A 139 -22.85 12.26 -7.17
N VAL A 140 -23.37 12.88 -6.10
CA VAL A 140 -24.58 13.72 -6.15
C VAL A 140 -24.35 14.97 -7.00
N VAL A 141 -23.23 15.66 -6.79
CA VAL A 141 -22.88 16.87 -7.56
C VAL A 141 -22.71 16.54 -9.04
N LEU A 142 -21.99 15.48 -9.38
CA LEU A 142 -21.80 15.04 -10.76
C LEU A 142 -23.10 14.55 -11.40
N SER A 143 -23.95 13.87 -10.62
CA SER A 143 -25.28 13.45 -11.04
C SER A 143 -26.16 14.63 -11.45
N TRP A 144 -26.08 15.74 -10.70
CA TRP A 144 -26.88 16.92 -10.94
C TRP A 144 -26.33 17.80 -12.06
N LEU A 145 -25.00 17.93 -12.16
CA LEU A 145 -24.33 18.81 -13.12
C LEU A 145 -24.15 18.21 -14.51
N ILE A 146 -23.99 16.88 -14.62
CA ILE A 146 -23.62 16.21 -15.87
C ILE A 146 -24.71 15.23 -16.28
N SER A 147 -24.87 14.14 -15.52
CA SER A 147 -25.96 13.18 -15.69
C SER A 147 -26.00 12.18 -14.53
N PRO A 148 -27.16 11.56 -14.25
CA PRO A 148 -27.26 10.47 -13.27
C PRO A 148 -26.25 9.34 -13.50
N ASN A 149 -26.03 8.93 -14.75
CA ASN A 149 -25.06 7.89 -15.08
C ASN A 149 -23.64 8.27 -14.67
N VAL A 150 -23.22 9.53 -14.85
CA VAL A 150 -21.89 9.98 -14.43
C VAL A 150 -21.75 9.93 -12.90
N GLY A 151 -22.79 10.27 -12.15
CA GLY A 151 -22.81 10.11 -10.69
C GLY A 151 -22.64 8.65 -10.25
N TRP A 152 -23.37 7.73 -10.89
CA TRP A 152 -23.26 6.30 -10.61
C TRP A 152 -21.92 5.70 -11.04
N LEU A 153 -21.42 6.04 -12.22
CA LEU A 153 -20.11 5.62 -12.72
C LEU A 153 -18.98 6.14 -11.81
N PHE A 154 -19.10 7.36 -11.29
CA PHE A 154 -18.15 7.92 -10.33
C PHE A 154 -18.06 7.05 -9.07
N ILE A 155 -19.18 6.82 -8.37
CA ILE A 155 -19.16 6.08 -7.10
C ILE A 155 -18.89 4.58 -7.29
N ALA A 156 -19.31 4.01 -8.41
CA ALA A 156 -18.93 2.66 -8.80
C ALA A 156 -17.43 2.54 -9.02
N THR A 157 -16.80 3.52 -9.67
CA THR A 157 -15.36 3.54 -9.91
C THR A 157 -14.58 3.71 -8.61
N THR A 158 -14.94 4.66 -7.74
CA THR A 158 -14.22 4.85 -6.45
C THR A 158 -14.30 3.62 -5.56
N THR A 159 -15.48 2.99 -5.48
CA THR A 159 -15.69 1.75 -4.71
C THR A 159 -14.90 0.57 -5.31
N SER A 160 -14.90 0.44 -6.64
CA SER A 160 -14.15 -0.61 -7.33
C SER A 160 -12.64 -0.45 -7.12
N VAL A 161 -12.12 0.78 -7.17
CA VAL A 161 -10.69 1.04 -6.92
C VAL A 161 -10.32 0.71 -5.48
N TYR A 162 -11.18 0.99 -4.50
CA TYR A 162 -10.93 0.56 -3.12
C TYR A 162 -10.80 -0.97 -3.01
N LEU A 163 -11.74 -1.73 -3.58
CA LEU A 163 -11.68 -3.20 -3.53
C LEU A 163 -10.44 -3.73 -4.28
N LEU A 164 -10.11 -3.12 -5.41
CA LEU A 164 -8.91 -3.45 -6.17
C LEU A 164 -7.63 -3.18 -5.38
N TYR A 165 -7.56 -2.04 -4.67
CA TYR A 165 -6.45 -1.72 -3.78
C TYR A 165 -6.26 -2.80 -2.71
N GLU A 166 -7.35 -3.20 -2.02
CA GLU A 166 -7.30 -4.23 -0.99
C GLU A 166 -6.82 -5.57 -1.56
N PHE A 167 -7.33 -5.96 -2.73
CA PHE A 167 -6.89 -7.16 -3.43
C PHE A 167 -5.40 -7.10 -3.80
N MET A 168 -4.98 -6.05 -4.49
CA MET A 168 -3.61 -5.93 -4.98
C MET A 168 -2.62 -5.86 -3.82
N HIS A 169 -2.91 -5.08 -2.77
CA HIS A 169 -2.09 -5.03 -1.56
C HIS A 169 -2.03 -6.40 -0.87
N PHE A 170 -3.16 -7.12 -0.75
CA PHE A 170 -3.14 -8.47 -0.20
C PHE A 170 -2.20 -9.41 -0.97
N THR A 171 -2.26 -9.38 -2.31
CA THR A 171 -1.41 -10.23 -3.15
C THR A 171 0.08 -9.95 -3.05
N THR A 172 0.50 -8.75 -2.58
CA THR A 172 1.92 -8.47 -2.33
C THR A 172 2.46 -9.17 -1.08
N HIS A 173 1.58 -9.63 -0.19
CA HIS A 173 1.93 -10.21 1.12
C HIS A 173 1.61 -11.70 1.26
N ILE A 174 0.96 -12.35 0.29
CA ILE A 174 0.75 -13.81 0.34
C ILE A 174 2.03 -14.60 0.01
N ASP A 175 2.01 -15.91 0.21
CA ASP A 175 3.12 -16.77 -0.20
C ASP A 175 3.37 -16.73 -1.71
N GLU A 176 4.62 -16.95 -2.07
CA GLU A 176 5.05 -17.02 -3.45
C GLU A 176 4.40 -18.22 -4.15
N ASN A 177 3.78 -17.97 -5.31
CA ASN A 177 3.09 -18.98 -6.10
C ASN A 177 3.03 -18.55 -7.57
N TRP A 178 2.48 -19.41 -8.43
CA TRP A 178 2.39 -19.14 -9.87
C TRP A 178 1.65 -17.83 -10.20
N PHE A 179 0.56 -17.52 -9.49
CA PHE A 179 -0.28 -16.35 -9.75
C PHE A 179 0.50 -15.05 -9.50
N VAL A 180 1.07 -14.88 -8.30
CA VAL A 180 1.80 -13.64 -7.95
C VAL A 180 3.08 -13.44 -8.73
N ARG A 181 3.67 -14.52 -9.27
CA ARG A 181 4.89 -14.47 -10.07
C ARG A 181 4.63 -14.06 -11.52
N ASN A 182 3.54 -14.54 -12.11
CA ASN A 182 3.36 -14.50 -13.57
C ASN A 182 2.25 -13.56 -14.04
N VAL A 183 1.26 -13.24 -13.20
CA VAL A 183 0.17 -12.34 -13.62
C VAL A 183 0.68 -10.90 -13.68
N PRO A 184 0.56 -10.21 -14.83
CA PRO A 184 0.93 -8.81 -14.96
C PRO A 184 0.22 -7.92 -13.95
N PHE A 185 0.81 -6.77 -13.63
CA PHE A 185 0.39 -5.85 -12.57
C PHE A 185 0.52 -6.42 -11.15
N ILE A 186 0.11 -7.66 -10.90
CA ILE A 186 0.28 -8.33 -9.60
C ILE A 186 1.77 -8.51 -9.29
N ASN A 187 2.51 -9.08 -10.23
CA ASN A 187 3.94 -9.32 -10.07
C ASN A 187 4.75 -8.00 -10.00
N THR A 188 4.39 -7.02 -10.84
CA THR A 188 4.92 -5.66 -10.80
C THR A 188 4.68 -5.02 -9.43
N ASN A 189 3.42 -5.01 -8.97
CA ASN A 189 3.03 -4.36 -7.72
C ASN A 189 3.70 -5.02 -6.52
N ARG A 190 3.81 -6.35 -6.53
CA ARG A 190 4.50 -7.09 -5.47
C ARG A 190 5.97 -6.71 -5.36
N ARG A 191 6.69 -6.61 -6.47
CA ARG A 191 8.09 -6.13 -6.49
C ARG A 191 8.19 -4.65 -6.11
N HIS A 192 7.28 -3.82 -6.63
CA HIS A 192 7.22 -2.39 -6.35
C HIS A 192 7.04 -2.11 -4.85
N HIS A 193 6.10 -2.83 -4.23
CA HIS A 193 5.84 -2.77 -2.79
C HIS A 193 6.96 -3.39 -1.96
N ALA A 194 7.62 -4.46 -2.44
CA ALA A 194 8.83 -4.98 -1.79
C ALA A 194 9.91 -3.91 -1.63
N ALA A 195 10.20 -3.18 -2.71
CA ALA A 195 11.12 -2.06 -2.68
C ALA A 195 10.61 -0.92 -1.79
N HIS A 196 9.29 -0.68 -1.76
CA HIS A 196 8.69 0.28 -0.84
C HIS A 196 8.94 -0.06 0.64
N HIS A 197 8.98 -1.34 1.03
CA HIS A 197 9.30 -1.77 2.40
C HIS A 197 10.78 -1.62 2.79
N ASN A 198 11.65 -1.17 1.88
CA ASN A 198 13.03 -0.84 2.20
C ASN A 198 13.08 0.47 3.01
N GLN A 199 13.51 0.36 4.27
CA GLN A 199 13.60 1.47 5.23
C GLN A 199 14.45 2.65 4.72
N SER A 200 15.35 2.44 3.76
CA SER A 200 16.16 3.50 3.16
C SER A 200 15.36 4.44 2.26
N ILE A 201 14.27 3.96 1.67
CA ILE A 201 13.51 4.67 0.63
C ILE A 201 11.99 4.72 0.89
N MET A 202 11.47 3.97 1.87
CA MET A 202 10.03 3.82 2.14
C MET A 202 9.27 5.13 2.32
N MET A 203 9.94 6.17 2.81
CA MET A 203 9.33 7.47 3.08
C MET A 203 9.10 8.31 1.82
N GLU A 204 9.70 7.92 0.69
CA GLU A 204 9.80 8.78 -0.49
C GLU A 204 9.49 8.08 -1.81
N ARG A 205 9.58 6.74 -1.87
CA ARG A 205 9.47 5.98 -3.11
C ARG A 205 8.36 4.93 -3.08
N ASN A 206 7.84 4.62 -4.26
CA ASN A 206 6.93 3.51 -4.52
C ASN A 206 5.64 3.56 -3.69
N MET A 207 4.90 4.66 -3.83
CA MET A 207 3.72 5.00 -3.03
C MET A 207 2.41 4.43 -3.60
N ASN A 208 2.34 4.06 -4.86
CA ASN A 208 1.17 3.35 -5.36
C ASN A 208 1.25 1.86 -5.02
N LEU A 209 0.15 1.30 -4.51
CA LEU A 209 -0.07 -0.12 -4.24
C LEU A 209 -1.11 -0.75 -5.19
N THR A 210 -1.64 0.00 -6.15
CA THR A 210 -2.38 -0.55 -7.28
C THR A 210 -1.50 -0.54 -8.53
N PHE A 211 -1.44 0.60 -9.21
CA PHE A 211 -0.64 0.80 -10.42
C PHE A 211 0.35 1.94 -10.18
N PRO A 212 1.65 1.77 -10.50
CA PRO A 212 2.69 2.78 -10.27
C PRO A 212 2.63 3.96 -11.27
N ILE A 213 1.43 4.46 -11.60
CA ILE A 213 1.23 5.55 -12.56
C ILE A 213 1.72 6.87 -11.96
N MET A 214 1.32 7.19 -10.72
CA MET A 214 1.72 8.44 -10.08
C MET A 214 3.15 8.39 -9.58
N ASP A 215 3.65 7.20 -9.23
CA ASP A 215 5.07 6.99 -8.99
C ASP A 215 5.93 7.25 -10.21
N TRP A 216 5.49 6.83 -11.39
CA TRP A 216 6.15 7.19 -12.64
C TRP A 216 6.02 8.70 -12.92
N LEU A 217 4.80 9.23 -12.85
CA LEU A 217 4.50 10.62 -13.23
C LEU A 217 5.24 11.64 -12.37
N PHE A 218 5.29 11.44 -11.05
CA PHE A 218 5.99 12.33 -10.11
C PHE A 218 7.44 11.89 -9.84
N GLY A 219 7.95 10.91 -10.59
CA GLY A 219 9.31 10.42 -10.46
C GLY A 219 9.63 9.82 -9.08
N THR A 220 8.64 9.31 -8.34
CA THR A 220 8.79 8.64 -7.04
C THR A 220 8.96 7.13 -7.14
N SER A 221 9.01 6.58 -8.34
CA SER A 221 9.43 5.19 -8.55
C SER A 221 10.94 4.98 -8.30
N ASP A 222 11.31 3.81 -7.79
CA ASP A 222 12.68 3.31 -7.70
C ASP A 222 13.25 2.83 -9.05
N LEU A 223 12.38 2.66 -10.06
CA LEU A 223 12.75 2.25 -11.42
C LEU A 223 13.07 3.45 -12.33
N ASP A 224 13.99 3.22 -13.26
CA ASP A 224 14.34 4.10 -14.36
C ASP A 224 13.76 3.56 -15.69
N ARG A 225 12.44 3.75 -15.88
CA ARG A 225 11.68 3.26 -17.06
C ARG A 225 10.59 4.25 -17.48
N GLY A 226 10.03 4.08 -18.68
CA GLY A 226 8.77 4.75 -19.06
C GLY A 226 7.55 4.14 -18.37
N LEU A 227 6.35 4.73 -18.59
CA LEU A 227 5.09 4.29 -17.96
C LEU A 227 4.80 2.79 -18.20
N ILE A 228 4.90 2.32 -19.44
CA ILE A 228 4.66 0.92 -19.78
C ILE A 228 5.65 0.00 -19.05
N GLY A 229 6.91 0.42 -18.95
CA GLY A 229 7.93 -0.32 -18.21
C GLY A 229 7.65 -0.38 -16.71
N HIS A 230 7.01 0.65 -16.13
CA HIS A 230 6.56 0.64 -14.75
C HIS A 230 5.38 -0.30 -14.54
N LEU A 231 4.36 -0.26 -15.41
CA LEU A 231 3.16 -1.09 -15.30
C LEU A 231 3.45 -2.58 -15.48
N PHE A 232 4.38 -2.92 -16.37
CA PHE A 232 4.68 -4.31 -16.76
C PHE A 232 6.12 -4.73 -16.39
N ASN A 233 6.69 -4.18 -15.31
CA ASN A 233 8.05 -4.52 -14.89
C ASN A 233 8.18 -5.98 -14.45
N GLY A 234 7.14 -6.54 -13.83
CA GLY A 234 7.25 -7.78 -13.08
C GLY A 234 8.31 -7.67 -11.96
N TYR A 235 9.04 -8.76 -11.74
CA TYR A 235 10.09 -8.86 -10.71
C TYR A 235 11.45 -8.33 -11.17
N ASP A 236 11.55 -7.72 -12.36
CA ASP A 236 12.84 -7.29 -12.92
C ASP A 236 13.50 -6.21 -12.04
N THR A 237 14.81 -6.36 -11.81
CA THR A 237 15.64 -5.46 -11.01
C THR A 237 16.69 -4.72 -11.82
N ARG A 238 16.80 -4.99 -13.13
CA ARG A 238 17.82 -4.36 -14.02
C ARG A 238 17.70 -2.85 -14.12
N TYR A 239 16.50 -2.31 -13.93
CA TYR A 239 16.20 -0.90 -14.09
C TYR A 239 16.12 -0.13 -12.76
N ILE A 240 16.65 -0.71 -11.67
CA ILE A 240 16.71 -0.01 -10.38
C ILE A 240 17.68 1.17 -10.47
N LYS A 241 17.22 2.35 -10.04
CA LYS A 241 18.05 3.56 -9.95
C LYS A 241 19.23 3.35 -9.01
N GLN A 242 20.43 3.68 -9.47
CA GLN A 242 21.66 3.50 -8.70
C GLN A 242 21.96 4.65 -7.73
N ASN A 243 21.32 5.80 -7.93
CA ASN A 243 21.53 7.03 -7.16
C ASN A 243 20.52 7.21 -6.01
N MET A 244 19.91 6.13 -5.53
CA MET A 244 18.98 6.19 -4.40
C MET A 244 19.71 6.19 -3.05
N ARG A 245 19.08 6.83 -2.06
CA ARG A 245 19.55 6.82 -0.68
C ARG A 245 19.68 5.39 -0.17
N LYS A 246 20.83 5.08 0.42
CA LYS A 246 21.06 3.85 1.21
C LYS A 246 21.27 4.28 2.65
N THR A 247 20.35 3.94 3.55
CA THR A 247 20.62 4.16 4.98
C THR A 247 21.42 2.96 5.48
N SER A 248 22.51 3.19 6.22
CA SER A 248 23.22 2.09 6.86
C SER A 248 22.29 1.42 7.87
N ARG A 249 22.20 0.08 7.84
CA ARG A 249 21.37 -0.72 8.77
C ARG A 249 21.74 -0.57 10.25
N THR A 250 22.76 0.24 10.56
CA THR A 250 23.24 0.52 11.92
C THR A 250 23.68 1.99 11.99
N PRO A 251 23.26 2.77 13.02
CA PRO A 251 24.03 3.94 13.42
C PRO A 251 25.40 3.40 13.88
N ARG A 252 26.49 3.76 13.19
CA ARG A 252 27.81 3.59 13.83
C ARG A 252 27.84 4.59 14.99
N PRO A 253 28.14 4.16 16.23
CA PRO A 253 28.49 5.12 17.28
C PRO A 253 29.61 5.99 16.74
N ALA A 254 29.45 7.31 16.85
CA ALA A 254 30.43 8.28 16.40
C ALA A 254 31.62 8.35 17.38
N ASP A 255 32.22 7.22 17.77
CA ASP A 255 33.32 7.18 18.75
C ASP A 255 34.24 5.95 18.55
N ALA A 256 34.62 5.64 17.31
CA ALA A 256 35.64 4.62 17.03
C ALA A 256 36.74 5.12 16.06
N ALA A 257 36.93 6.45 15.99
CA ALA A 257 37.98 7.09 15.20
C ALA A 257 38.75 8.11 16.05
N ALA A 258 39.18 7.72 17.26
CA ALA A 258 40.17 8.45 18.05
C ALA A 258 40.79 7.50 19.08
N GLY A 259 41.59 6.54 18.61
CA GLY A 259 42.27 5.59 19.48
C GLY A 259 43.57 5.15 18.85
N SER A 260 44.55 6.05 18.76
CA SER A 260 45.96 5.68 18.56
C SER A 260 46.89 6.88 18.70
N MET A 261 47.87 6.73 19.59
CA MET A 261 49.13 7.47 19.74
C MET A 261 49.13 8.80 20.48
N THR A 262 49.33 8.71 21.79
CA THR A 262 50.39 9.49 22.45
C THR A 262 51.24 8.54 23.30
N ARG A 263 52.51 8.39 22.88
CA ARG A 263 53.58 7.75 23.63
C ARG A 263 53.94 8.63 24.83
N GLN A 264 54.17 8.01 25.99
CA GLN A 264 54.99 8.59 27.07
C GLN A 264 56.43 8.81 26.58
N PRO A 265 57.11 9.81 27.18
CA PRO A 265 58.33 9.54 27.94
C PRO A 265 58.21 10.15 29.37
N ALA A 266 58.63 9.47 30.45
CA ALA A 266 60.00 9.47 31.01
C ALA A 266 60.55 10.90 31.05
N GLU A 267 60.62 11.61 32.17
CA GLU A 267 61.03 11.31 33.56
C GLU A 267 60.18 12.10 34.57
#